data_AF-W4HBB7-F1
#
_entry.id   AF-W4HBB7-F1
#
_cell.length_a   1.000
_cell.length_b   1.000
_cell.length_c   1.000
_cell.angle_alpha   90.00
_cell.angle_beta   90.00
_cell.angle_gamma   90.00
#
_symmetry.space_group_name_H-M   'P 1'
#
loop_
_entity.id
_entity.type
_entity.pdbx_description
1 polymer ?
#
loop_
_entity_poly.entity_id
_entity_poly.type
_entity_poly.pdbx_seq_one_letter_code
_entity_poly.pdbx_strand_id
1 'polypeptide(L)'
;MRCVCCKQDGAAKQCSRCRNTTYCSRTCQARHWNMGHKKVCTAKPMVWIPPEHDLPPMFPGPPGWIHRAEHYIQTLGKLPFMPKLAKKYEEYRECEARTRYLRHFYKKQRYGVNGLLSFKSHVENFIQLGFDLGAKRPPSVLDNGMWSFEEIATTIGVPPLVPKAVRPALPPLVPRCVVCKCECTSECACGVTYCSRDCQRLDIARHAPHCAKVHAKYEFAIALTTRYWQSLAPPERPSLD
;
A
#
# COMPACT_ATOMS: atom_id res chain seq x y z
N MET A 1 3.28 6.30 21.88
CA MET A 1 3.53 5.72 20.53
C MET A 1 4.32 4.42 20.66
N ARG A 2 4.23 3.50 19.68
CA ARG A 2 4.89 2.18 19.72
C ARG A 2 6.17 2.17 18.88
N CYS A 3 7.20 1.46 19.34
CA CYS A 3 8.46 1.32 18.60
C CYS A 3 8.25 0.46 17.36
N VAL A 4 8.58 0.97 16.17
CA VAL A 4 8.43 0.21 14.91
C VAL A 4 9.32 -1.03 14.88
N CYS A 5 10.49 -0.98 15.53
CA CYS A 5 11.45 -2.07 15.55
C CYS A 5 11.08 -3.19 16.55
N CYS A 6 10.88 -2.88 17.83
CA CYS A 6 10.69 -3.88 18.90
C CYS A 6 9.24 -4.02 19.39
N LYS A 7 8.31 -3.22 18.85
CA LYS A 7 6.87 -3.24 19.19
C LYS A 7 6.52 -2.89 20.64
N GLN A 8 7.48 -2.44 21.45
CA GLN A 8 7.23 -1.90 22.79
C GLN A 8 6.60 -0.51 22.75
N ASP A 9 5.72 -0.23 23.72
CA ASP A 9 5.11 1.09 23.90
C ASP A 9 6.11 2.08 24.55
N GLY A 10 5.75 3.37 24.63
CA GLY A 10 6.64 4.42 25.17
C GLY A 10 7.72 4.92 24.21
N ALA A 11 7.60 4.67 22.90
CA ALA A 11 8.51 5.24 21.90
C ALA A 11 8.30 6.76 21.76
N ALA A 12 9.36 7.54 21.98
CA ALA A 12 9.34 9.00 21.88
C ALA A 12 10.28 9.56 20.79
N LYS A 13 11.26 8.77 20.32
CA LYS A 13 12.26 9.23 19.35
C LYS A 13 11.75 9.00 17.93
N GLN A 14 11.95 9.96 17.03
CA GLN A 14 11.57 9.83 15.63
C GLN A 14 12.80 9.74 14.72
N CYS A 15 12.63 9.16 13.53
CA CYS A 15 13.68 9.21 12.50
C CYS A 15 14.00 10.67 12.16
N SER A 16 15.25 11.10 12.33
CA SER A 16 15.66 12.49 12.07
C SER A 16 15.48 12.93 10.62
N ARG A 17 15.48 11.99 9.67
CA ARG A 17 15.25 12.26 8.24
C ARG A 17 13.77 12.37 7.90
N CYS A 18 13.02 11.27 8.00
CA CYS A 18 11.63 11.24 7.53
C CYS A 18 10.58 11.61 8.57
N ARG A 19 10.94 11.61 9.87
CA ARG A 19 10.06 11.82 11.04
C ARG A 19 8.84 10.89 11.16
N ASN A 20 8.62 10.00 10.20
CA ASN A 20 7.41 9.18 10.06
C ASN A 20 7.43 7.85 10.85
N THR A 21 8.53 7.54 11.54
CA THR A 21 8.69 6.28 12.29
C THR A 21 9.21 6.56 13.69
N THR A 22 8.63 5.90 14.69
CA THR A 22 8.97 6.06 16.10
C THR A 22 9.79 4.90 16.66
N TYR A 23 10.72 5.23 17.56
CA TYR A 23 11.66 4.33 18.21
C TYR A 23 11.74 4.61 19.69
N CYS A 24 11.95 3.57 20.50
CA CYS A 24 12.31 3.74 21.91
C CYS A 24 13.79 4.14 22.08
N SER A 25 14.67 3.77 21.14
CA SER A 25 16.11 3.99 21.23
C SER A 25 16.79 4.16 19.87
N ARG A 26 18.00 4.71 19.89
CA ARG A 26 18.88 4.82 18.71
C ARG A 26 19.26 3.44 18.16
N THR A 27 19.40 2.44 19.04
CA THR A 27 19.64 1.04 18.67
C THR A 27 18.50 0.47 17.84
N CYS A 28 17.25 0.69 18.27
CA CYS A 28 16.05 0.30 17.51
C CYS A 28 15.96 1.03 16.16
N GLN A 29 16.34 2.30 16.11
CA GLN A 29 16.42 3.05 14.87
C GLN A 29 17.47 2.47 13.92
N ALA A 30 18.68 2.18 14.38
CA ALA A 30 19.74 1.59 13.56
C ALA A 30 19.39 0.18 13.06
N ARG A 31 18.77 -0.64 13.91
CA ARG A 31 18.28 -1.97 13.51
C ARG A 31 17.22 -1.85 12.42
N HIS A 32 16.22 -1.00 12.62
CA HIS A 32 15.19 -0.75 11.60
C HIS A 32 15.77 -0.14 10.31
N TRP A 33 16.76 0.76 10.42
CA TRP A 33 17.53 1.32 9.30
C TRP A 33 18.08 0.21 8.40
N ASN A 34 18.75 -0.77 9.00
CA ASN A 34 19.38 -1.89 8.30
C ASN A 34 18.37 -2.93 7.80
N MET A 35 17.24 -3.10 8.47
CA MET A 35 16.13 -3.97 8.02
C MET A 35 15.42 -3.47 6.76
N GLY A 36 15.73 -2.26 6.30
CA GLY A 36 15.19 -1.72 5.05
C GLY A 36 14.66 -0.29 5.17
N HIS A 37 14.58 0.28 6.38
CA HIS A 37 14.10 1.65 6.54
C HIS A 37 14.95 2.64 5.76
N LYS A 38 16.26 2.41 5.59
CA LYS A 38 17.13 3.25 4.76
C LYS A 38 16.66 3.45 3.32
N LYS A 39 15.94 2.46 2.77
CA LYS A 39 15.41 2.48 1.40
C LYS A 39 14.13 3.31 1.31
N VAL A 40 13.32 3.33 2.37
CA VAL A 40 12.06 4.10 2.41
C VAL A 40 12.22 5.48 3.06
N CYS A 41 13.33 5.74 3.76
CA CYS A 41 13.52 6.96 4.53
C CYS A 41 13.81 8.19 3.65
N THR A 42 14.35 7.98 2.45
CA THR A 42 14.68 9.01 1.45
C THR A 42 13.51 9.37 0.53
N ALA A 43 12.40 8.62 0.58
CA ALA A 43 11.19 9.06 -0.07
C ALA A 43 10.83 10.43 0.49
N LYS A 44 10.70 11.45 -0.35
CA LYS A 44 10.21 12.78 0.07
C LYS A 44 8.89 12.52 0.80
N PRO A 45 8.80 12.73 2.13
CA PRO A 45 7.52 12.67 2.79
C PRO A 45 6.77 13.90 2.29
N MET A 46 5.93 13.71 1.27
CA MET A 46 5.10 14.79 0.82
C MET A 46 4.05 15.07 1.89
N VAL A 47 3.82 16.34 2.12
CA VAL A 47 2.73 16.84 2.95
C VAL A 47 1.41 16.40 2.32
N TRP A 48 0.38 16.24 3.14
CA TRP A 48 -0.98 16.08 2.63
C TRP A 48 -1.28 17.23 1.65
N ILE A 49 -1.64 16.88 0.42
CA ILE A 49 -2.05 17.85 -0.59
C ILE A 49 -3.58 17.73 -0.73
N PRO A 50 -4.35 18.78 -0.37
CA PRO A 50 -5.82 18.74 -0.40
C PRO A 50 -6.35 18.48 -1.81
N PRO A 51 -7.62 18.08 -2.00
CA PRO A 51 -8.17 17.96 -3.35
C PRO A 51 -8.12 19.30 -4.10
N GLU A 52 -7.85 19.25 -5.41
CA GLU A 52 -7.97 20.39 -6.35
C GLU A 52 -9.07 20.04 -7.38
N HIS A 53 -9.52 21.00 -8.19
CA HIS A 53 -10.52 20.73 -9.23
C HIS A 53 -10.07 19.53 -10.09
N ASP A 54 -10.91 18.49 -10.17
CA ASP A 54 -10.67 17.21 -10.86
C ASP A 54 -9.49 16.35 -10.37
N LEU A 55 -8.84 16.71 -9.25
CA LEU A 55 -7.69 15.97 -8.71
C LEU A 55 -7.98 15.47 -7.28
N PRO A 56 -7.95 14.13 -7.07
CA PRO A 56 -8.20 13.59 -5.74
C PRO A 56 -7.07 13.96 -4.75
N PRO A 57 -7.33 13.89 -3.43
CA PRO A 57 -6.34 14.22 -2.43
C PRO A 57 -5.14 13.28 -2.49
N MET A 58 -3.97 13.82 -2.15
CA MET A 58 -2.75 13.04 -1.98
C MET A 58 -2.35 13.03 -0.50
N PHE A 59 -2.22 11.84 0.06
CA PHE A 59 -1.81 11.63 1.44
C PHE A 59 -0.31 11.35 1.53
N PRO A 60 0.35 11.65 2.66
CA PRO A 60 1.78 11.35 2.88
C PRO A 60 2.14 9.86 2.78
N GLY A 61 1.14 8.99 2.95
CA GLY A 61 1.23 7.54 2.80
C GLY A 61 -0.04 6.83 3.27
N PRO A 62 0.00 5.50 3.41
CA PRO A 62 -1.10 4.73 3.99
C PRO A 62 -1.45 5.24 5.38
N PRO A 63 -2.74 5.40 5.72
CA PRO A 63 -3.13 5.90 7.04
C PRO A 63 -2.78 4.87 8.13
N GLY A 64 -2.35 5.34 9.30
CA GLY A 64 -1.90 4.46 10.39
C GLY A 64 -2.98 3.52 10.93
N TRP A 65 -4.26 3.83 10.70
CA TRP A 65 -5.37 2.97 11.10
C TRP A 65 -5.56 1.75 10.21
N ILE A 66 -4.98 1.71 9.00
CA ILE A 66 -5.28 0.69 7.98
C ILE A 66 -5.06 -0.76 8.45
N HIS A 67 -4.16 -0.98 9.40
CA HIS A 67 -3.87 -2.31 9.97
C HIS A 67 -4.59 -2.58 11.31
N ARG A 68 -5.39 -1.62 11.78
CA ARG A 68 -6.08 -1.61 13.08
C ARG A 68 -7.41 -0.85 12.98
N ALA A 69 -8.14 -1.06 11.89
CA ALA A 69 -9.29 -0.22 11.53
C ALA A 69 -10.37 -0.25 12.62
N GLU A 70 -10.66 -1.42 13.16
CA GLU A 70 -11.63 -1.61 14.24
C GLU A 70 -11.27 -0.80 15.50
N HIS A 71 -10.00 -0.87 15.93
CA HIS A 71 -9.52 -0.11 17.07
C HIS A 71 -9.62 1.40 16.83
N TYR A 72 -9.22 1.89 15.66
CA TYR A 72 -9.31 3.31 15.34
C TYR A 72 -10.77 3.79 15.31
N ILE A 73 -11.67 3.01 14.71
CA ILE A 73 -13.11 3.33 14.69
C ILE A 73 -13.68 3.41 16.11
N GLN A 74 -13.30 2.50 17.00
CA GLN A 74 -13.71 2.54 18.41
C GLN A 74 -13.30 3.86 19.09
N THR A 75 -12.13 4.42 18.75
CA THR A 75 -11.70 5.73 19.28
C THR A 75 -12.54 6.91 18.80
N LEU A 76 -13.30 6.75 17.70
CA LEU A 76 -14.16 7.79 17.14
C LEU A 76 -15.61 7.74 17.67
N GLY A 77 -15.94 6.77 18.53
CA GLY A 77 -17.28 6.54 19.06
C GLY A 77 -17.93 5.26 18.52
N LYS A 78 -18.95 4.75 19.23
CA LYS A 78 -19.61 3.46 18.94
C LYS A 78 -20.39 3.52 17.61
N LEU A 79 -19.75 3.16 16.51
CA LEU A 79 -20.38 3.04 15.19
C LEU A 79 -20.43 1.56 14.75
N PRO A 80 -21.51 0.81 15.07
CA PRO A 80 -21.53 -0.66 15.01
C PRO A 80 -21.36 -1.29 13.61
N PHE A 81 -21.61 -0.55 12.53
CA PHE A 81 -21.50 -1.05 11.15
C PHE A 81 -20.15 -0.73 10.47
N MET A 82 -19.34 0.14 11.07
CA MET A 82 -18.14 0.71 10.45
C MET A 82 -16.94 -0.24 10.36
N PRO A 83 -16.69 -1.17 11.32
CA PRO A 83 -15.52 -2.06 11.25
C PRO A 83 -15.51 -2.98 10.03
N LYS A 84 -16.68 -3.52 9.63
CA LYS A 84 -16.79 -4.42 8.47
C LYS A 84 -16.43 -3.72 7.16
N LEU A 85 -16.86 -2.48 6.96
CA LEU A 85 -16.55 -1.69 5.75
C LEU A 85 -15.06 -1.33 5.69
N ALA A 86 -14.47 -0.94 6.82
CA ALA A 86 -13.05 -0.62 6.86
C ALA A 86 -12.16 -1.86 6.66
N LYS A 87 -12.58 -3.04 7.13
CA LYS A 87 -11.88 -4.32 6.87
C LYS A 87 -11.83 -4.66 5.38
N LYS A 88 -12.93 -4.47 4.64
CA LYS A 88 -12.94 -4.69 3.17
C LYS A 88 -11.95 -3.77 2.46
N TYR A 89 -11.77 -2.55 2.94
CA TYR A 89 -10.78 -1.62 2.41
C TYR A 89 -9.35 -2.00 2.82
N GLU A 90 -9.11 -2.44 4.05
CA GLU A 90 -7.81 -3.02 4.48
C GLU A 90 -7.40 -4.17 3.56
N GLU A 91 -8.31 -5.12 3.29
CA GLU A 91 -8.06 -6.26 2.41
C GLU A 91 -7.75 -5.83 0.97
N TYR A 92 -8.50 -4.85 0.43
CA TYR A 92 -8.22 -4.25 -0.87
C TYR A 92 -6.81 -3.65 -0.93
N ARG A 93 -6.46 -2.84 0.08
CA ARG A 93 -5.16 -2.16 0.14
C ARG A 93 -4.00 -3.15 0.33
N GLU A 94 -4.21 -4.24 1.07
CA GLU A 94 -3.23 -5.33 1.19
C GLU A 94 -3.05 -6.04 -0.16
N CYS A 95 -4.14 -6.32 -0.87
CA CYS A 95 -4.11 -6.94 -2.21
C CYS A 95 -3.31 -6.07 -3.20
N GLU A 96 -3.54 -4.76 -3.22
CA GLU A 96 -2.78 -3.81 -4.05
C GLU A 96 -1.28 -3.79 -3.69
N ALA A 97 -0.94 -3.78 -2.39
CA ALA A 97 0.44 -3.83 -1.93
C ALA A 97 1.15 -5.13 -2.37
N ARG A 98 0.47 -6.28 -2.22
CA ARG A 98 0.99 -7.58 -2.64
C ARG A 98 1.12 -7.70 -4.15
N THR A 99 0.18 -7.13 -4.92
CA THR A 99 0.23 -7.10 -6.38
C THR A 99 1.43 -6.30 -6.89
N ARG A 100 1.75 -5.16 -6.26
CA ARG A 100 3.00 -4.42 -6.53
C ARG A 100 4.23 -5.27 -6.22
N TYR A 101 4.21 -6.02 -5.13
CA TYR A 101 5.29 -6.92 -4.74
C TYR A 101 5.48 -8.08 -5.73
N LEU A 102 4.38 -8.64 -6.22
CA LEU A 102 4.38 -9.70 -7.22
C LEU A 102 5.12 -9.28 -8.49
N ARG A 103 4.78 -8.11 -9.04
CA ARG A 103 5.52 -7.59 -10.21
C ARG A 103 7.00 -7.34 -9.91
N HIS A 104 7.33 -6.87 -8.71
CA HIS A 104 8.72 -6.67 -8.27
C HIS A 104 9.49 -7.99 -8.14
N PHE A 105 8.83 -9.03 -7.62
CA PHE A 105 9.40 -10.37 -7.46
C PHE A 105 9.77 -10.98 -8.81
N TYR A 106 8.85 -10.98 -9.78
CA TYR A 106 9.12 -11.51 -11.13
C TYR A 106 10.21 -10.73 -11.87
N LYS A 107 10.25 -9.39 -11.74
CA LYS A 107 11.35 -8.59 -12.31
C LYS A 107 12.74 -8.96 -11.80
N LYS A 108 12.86 -9.61 -10.64
CA LYS A 108 14.13 -10.06 -10.07
C LYS A 108 14.48 -11.50 -10.41
N GLN A 109 13.56 -12.26 -10.99
CA GLN A 109 13.84 -13.63 -11.38
C GLN A 109 14.67 -13.68 -12.67
N ARG A 110 15.37 -14.81 -12.87
CA ARG A 110 16.13 -15.09 -14.10
C ARG A 110 15.26 -14.99 -15.36
N TYR A 111 13.99 -15.36 -15.24
CA TYR A 111 13.02 -15.39 -16.32
C TYR A 111 12.07 -14.17 -16.30
N GLY A 112 12.44 -13.10 -15.59
CA GLY A 112 11.78 -11.80 -15.66
C GLY A 112 10.23 -11.83 -15.59
N VAL A 113 9.61 -10.88 -16.30
CA VAL A 113 8.14 -10.79 -16.44
C VAL A 113 7.61 -11.52 -17.68
N ASN A 114 8.44 -11.67 -18.71
CA ASN A 114 8.05 -12.21 -20.01
C ASN A 114 8.57 -13.64 -20.25
N GLY A 115 9.45 -14.14 -19.37
CA GLY A 115 9.95 -15.50 -19.50
C GLY A 115 8.88 -16.50 -19.12
N LEU A 116 8.91 -17.63 -19.82
CA LEU A 116 7.93 -18.69 -19.66
C LEU A 116 8.31 -19.59 -18.48
N LEU A 117 7.35 -19.83 -17.60
CA LEU A 117 7.43 -20.82 -16.52
C LEU A 117 6.21 -21.74 -16.59
N SER A 118 6.33 -22.93 -16.01
CA SER A 118 5.17 -23.81 -15.87
C SER A 118 4.12 -23.16 -14.97
N PHE A 119 2.84 -23.42 -15.23
CA PHE A 119 1.75 -22.91 -14.40
C PHE A 119 1.91 -23.31 -12.93
N LYS A 120 2.40 -24.53 -12.67
CA LYS A 120 2.77 -24.98 -11.32
C LYS A 120 3.80 -24.07 -10.65
N SER A 121 4.87 -23.69 -11.36
CA SER A 121 5.88 -22.77 -10.85
C SER A 121 5.29 -21.39 -10.54
N HIS A 122 4.34 -20.93 -11.36
CA HIS A 122 3.61 -19.70 -11.07
C HIS A 122 2.76 -19.82 -9.80
N VAL A 123 2.05 -20.92 -9.59
CA VAL A 123 1.28 -21.16 -8.36
C VAL A 123 2.20 -21.09 -7.13
N GLU A 124 3.35 -21.77 -7.16
CA GLU A 124 4.34 -21.74 -6.08
C GLU A 124 4.86 -20.32 -5.82
N ASN A 125 5.18 -19.58 -6.87
CA ASN A 125 5.63 -18.18 -6.79
C ASN A 125 4.55 -17.25 -6.21
N PHE A 126 3.28 -17.45 -6.57
CA PHE A 126 2.16 -16.63 -6.08
C PHE A 126 1.88 -16.92 -4.60
N ILE A 127 1.96 -18.19 -4.17
CA ILE A 127 1.80 -18.59 -2.77
C ILE A 127 2.85 -17.94 -1.88
N GLN A 128 4.11 -17.86 -2.33
CA GLN A 128 5.18 -17.15 -1.60
C GLN A 128 4.86 -15.67 -1.33
N LEU A 129 3.94 -15.10 -2.10
CA LEU A 129 3.50 -13.71 -1.96
C LEU A 129 2.08 -13.58 -1.40
N GLY A 130 1.48 -14.70 -0.98
CA GLY A 130 0.17 -14.76 -0.35
C GLY A 130 -1.02 -14.75 -1.30
N PHE A 131 -0.81 -15.10 -2.57
CA PHE A 131 -1.88 -15.27 -3.56
C PHE A 131 -2.18 -16.75 -3.81
N ASP A 132 -3.46 -17.05 -3.97
CA ASP A 132 -3.93 -18.36 -4.40
C ASP A 132 -4.28 -18.32 -5.90
N LEU A 133 -3.26 -18.51 -6.74
CA LEU A 133 -3.46 -18.60 -8.19
C LEU A 133 -4.24 -19.86 -8.59
N GLY A 134 -4.12 -20.95 -7.80
CA GLY A 134 -4.80 -22.21 -8.06
C GLY A 134 -6.32 -22.07 -8.03
N ALA A 135 -6.85 -21.29 -7.09
CA ALA A 135 -8.28 -20.99 -6.97
C ALA A 135 -8.91 -20.32 -8.21
N LYS A 136 -8.10 -19.72 -9.10
CA LYS A 136 -8.56 -19.12 -10.36
C LYS A 136 -8.03 -19.82 -11.62
N ARG A 137 -7.53 -21.05 -11.49
CA ARG A 137 -7.03 -21.82 -12.63
C ARG A 137 -8.17 -22.08 -13.65
N PRO A 138 -8.02 -21.66 -14.92
CA PRO A 138 -8.97 -22.06 -15.96
C PRO A 138 -8.94 -23.57 -16.19
N PRO A 139 -10.07 -24.24 -16.47
CA PRO A 139 -10.13 -25.70 -16.60
C PRO A 139 -9.17 -26.31 -17.64
N SER A 140 -8.86 -25.57 -18.69
CA SER A 140 -7.95 -26.00 -19.77
C SER A 140 -6.46 -25.87 -19.43
N VAL A 141 -6.11 -25.25 -18.29
CA VAL A 141 -4.72 -24.95 -17.94
C VAL A 141 -4.11 -26.11 -17.14
N LEU A 142 -3.10 -26.74 -17.74
CA LEU A 142 -2.32 -27.82 -17.14
C LEU A 142 -1.15 -27.27 -16.31
N ASP A 143 -0.68 -28.06 -15.34
CA ASP A 143 0.45 -27.70 -14.47
C ASP A 143 1.75 -27.45 -15.25
N ASN A 144 1.97 -28.20 -16.33
CA ASN A 144 3.12 -28.09 -17.23
C ASN A 144 2.92 -27.04 -18.35
N GLY A 145 1.75 -26.41 -18.43
CA GLY A 145 1.48 -25.35 -19.39
C GLY A 145 2.43 -24.19 -19.15
N MET A 146 3.05 -23.69 -20.21
CA MET A 146 4.05 -22.62 -20.14
C MET A 146 3.37 -21.27 -20.29
N TRP A 147 3.58 -20.38 -19.31
CA TRP A 147 2.98 -19.07 -19.25
C TRP A 147 4.04 -18.04 -18.88
N SER A 148 3.86 -16.82 -19.34
CA SER A 148 4.53 -15.65 -18.79
C SER A 148 3.71 -15.04 -17.66
N PHE A 149 4.35 -14.19 -16.85
CA PHE A 149 3.63 -13.43 -15.84
C PHE A 149 2.60 -12.47 -16.47
N GLU A 150 2.92 -11.88 -17.63
CA GLU A 150 1.99 -10.97 -18.32
C GLU A 150 0.74 -11.68 -18.84
N GLU A 151 0.87 -12.90 -19.38
CA GLU A 151 -0.28 -13.70 -19.80
C GLU A 151 -1.17 -14.07 -18.62
N ILE A 152 -0.59 -14.44 -17.47
CA ILE A 152 -1.36 -14.70 -16.24
C ILE A 152 -2.08 -13.43 -15.78
N ALA A 153 -1.37 -12.31 -15.71
CA ALA A 153 -1.93 -11.05 -15.25
C ALA A 153 -3.07 -10.55 -16.16
N THR A 154 -2.98 -10.82 -17.46
CA THR A 154 -3.99 -10.41 -18.45
C THR A 154 -5.18 -11.36 -18.49
N THR A 155 -4.94 -12.67 -18.42
CA THR A 155 -5.97 -13.70 -18.62
C THR A 155 -6.70 -14.06 -17.33
N ILE A 156 -5.96 -14.23 -16.23
CA ILE A 156 -6.50 -14.66 -14.93
C ILE A 156 -6.74 -13.45 -14.01
N GLY A 157 -5.95 -12.39 -14.19
CA GLY A 157 -6.01 -11.20 -13.36
C GLY A 157 -5.40 -11.44 -11.98
N VAL A 158 -5.78 -10.61 -11.02
CA VAL A 158 -5.31 -10.71 -9.63
C VAL A 158 -6.05 -11.86 -8.92
N PRO A 159 -5.33 -12.90 -8.43
CA PRO A 159 -5.95 -13.98 -7.69
C PRO A 159 -6.36 -13.56 -6.27
N PRO A 160 -7.24 -14.31 -5.59
CA PRO A 160 -7.55 -14.05 -4.20
C PRO A 160 -6.31 -14.22 -3.31
N LEU A 161 -6.32 -13.53 -2.17
CA LEU A 161 -5.32 -13.73 -1.13
C LEU A 161 -5.60 -15.02 -0.36
N VAL A 162 -4.56 -15.76 0.01
CA VAL A 162 -4.67 -16.88 0.96
C VAL A 162 -5.18 -16.37 2.32
N PRO A 163 -5.74 -17.24 3.19
CA PRO A 163 -6.22 -16.82 4.52
C PRO A 163 -5.15 -16.08 5.33
N LYS A 164 -5.54 -15.03 6.06
CA LYS A 164 -4.61 -14.15 6.80
C LYS A 164 -3.67 -14.90 7.74
N ALA A 165 -4.14 -16.01 8.33
CA ALA A 165 -3.36 -16.86 9.23
C ALA A 165 -2.13 -17.52 8.58
N VAL A 166 -2.17 -17.77 7.27
CA VAL A 166 -1.10 -18.44 6.52
C VAL A 166 -0.39 -17.50 5.54
N ARG A 167 -0.74 -16.20 5.53
CA ARG A 167 -0.13 -15.22 4.63
C ARG A 167 1.33 -14.97 5.03
N PRO A 168 2.27 -15.05 4.08
CA PRO A 168 3.66 -14.72 4.35
C PRO A 168 3.82 -13.22 4.62
N ALA A 169 4.74 -12.90 5.53
CA ALA A 169 5.20 -11.54 5.76
C ALA A 169 6.10 -11.11 4.59
N LEU A 170 5.81 -9.95 4.00
CA LEU A 170 6.61 -9.40 2.91
C LEU A 170 7.61 -8.37 3.42
N PRO A 171 8.85 -8.37 2.90
CA PRO A 171 9.78 -7.27 3.14
C PRO A 171 9.15 -5.93 2.71
N PRO A 172 9.52 -4.80 3.35
CA PRO A 172 9.08 -3.49 2.90
C PRO A 172 9.51 -3.22 1.45
N LEU A 173 8.56 -2.80 0.61
CA LEU A 173 8.82 -2.30 -0.73
C LEU A 173 8.59 -0.79 -0.75
N VAL A 174 9.60 -0.04 -1.19
CA VAL A 174 9.47 1.41 -1.37
C VAL A 174 8.52 1.67 -2.53
N PRO A 175 7.38 2.36 -2.33
CA PRO A 175 6.52 2.70 -3.45
C PRO A 175 7.24 3.65 -4.42
N ARG A 176 6.86 3.57 -5.69
CA ARG A 176 7.38 4.42 -6.74
C ARG A 176 6.22 5.10 -7.42
N CYS A 177 6.40 6.38 -7.73
CA CYS A 177 5.42 7.13 -8.48
C CYS A 177 5.12 6.43 -9.82
N VAL A 178 3.84 6.37 -10.18
CA VAL A 178 3.42 5.72 -11.43
C VAL A 178 3.89 6.46 -12.69
N VAL A 179 4.27 7.74 -12.58
CA VAL A 179 4.80 8.57 -13.67
C VAL A 179 6.33 8.60 -13.67
N CYS A 180 6.99 9.38 -12.79
CA CYS A 180 8.45 9.56 -12.77
C CYS A 180 9.26 8.30 -12.35
N LYS A 181 8.61 7.28 -11.76
CA LYS A 181 9.24 6.11 -11.11
C LYS A 181 10.15 6.40 -9.91
N CYS A 182 10.22 7.66 -9.49
CA CYS A 182 10.94 8.10 -8.31
C CYS A 182 10.30 7.54 -7.03
N GLU A 183 11.14 7.24 -6.03
CA GLU A 183 10.72 6.66 -4.75
C GLU A 183 9.98 7.71 -3.91
N CYS A 184 8.74 7.42 -3.55
CA CYS A 184 7.88 8.32 -2.77
C CYS A 184 6.86 7.51 -1.97
N THR A 185 6.41 8.04 -0.83
CA THR A 185 5.38 7.39 -0.01
C THR A 185 3.98 7.91 -0.29
N SER A 186 3.86 9.06 -0.93
CA SER A 186 2.59 9.73 -1.13
C SER A 186 1.67 8.99 -2.08
N GLU A 187 0.39 8.94 -1.71
CA GLU A 187 -0.62 8.16 -2.40
C GLU A 187 -1.96 8.87 -2.47
N CYS A 188 -2.70 8.60 -3.54
CA CYS A 188 -4.12 8.87 -3.62
C CYS A 188 -4.87 7.96 -2.64
N ALA A 189 -6.10 8.34 -2.26
CA ALA A 189 -6.98 7.52 -1.42
C ALA A 189 -7.24 6.10 -1.98
N CYS A 190 -7.11 5.89 -3.29
CA CYS A 190 -7.24 4.58 -3.90
C CYS A 190 -5.97 3.72 -3.82
N GLY A 191 -4.85 4.27 -3.35
CA GLY A 191 -3.56 3.58 -3.14
C GLY A 191 -2.51 3.80 -4.24
N VAL A 192 -2.86 4.51 -5.32
CA VAL A 192 -1.93 4.86 -6.40
C VAL A 192 -0.93 5.91 -5.92
N THR A 193 0.35 5.71 -6.25
CA THR A 193 1.45 6.52 -5.74
C THR A 193 1.85 7.63 -6.72
N TYR A 194 1.96 8.87 -6.22
CA TYR A 194 2.44 10.04 -6.96
C TYR A 194 3.45 10.82 -6.13
N CYS A 195 4.52 11.34 -6.75
CA CYS A 195 5.55 12.11 -6.05
C CYS A 195 5.33 13.62 -6.07
N SER A 196 4.33 14.11 -6.82
CA SER A 196 3.99 15.53 -6.96
C SER A 196 2.59 15.65 -7.56
N ARG A 197 2.00 16.84 -7.48
CA ARG A 197 0.74 17.15 -8.15
C ARG A 197 0.87 17.07 -9.67
N ASP A 198 2.00 17.49 -10.22
CA ASP A 198 2.24 17.43 -11.66
C ASP A 198 2.23 15.99 -12.18
N CYS A 199 2.86 15.06 -11.43
CA CYS A 199 2.79 13.64 -11.75
C CYS A 199 1.35 13.09 -11.64
N GLN A 200 0.52 13.60 -10.73
CA GLN A 200 -0.88 13.21 -10.68
C GLN A 200 -1.67 13.74 -11.88
N ARG A 201 -1.47 15.01 -12.27
CA ARG A 201 -2.09 15.63 -13.45
C ARG A 201 -1.75 14.88 -14.73
N LEU A 202 -0.49 14.46 -14.89
CA LEU A 202 -0.05 13.69 -16.06
C LEU A 202 -0.74 12.32 -16.18
N ASP A 203 -1.18 11.70 -15.08
CA ASP A 203 -1.85 10.39 -15.10
C ASP A 203 -3.37 10.48 -14.95
N ILE A 204 -3.94 11.66 -14.69
CA ILE A 204 -5.33 11.77 -14.24
C ILE A 204 -6.34 11.15 -15.22
N ALA A 205 -6.12 11.30 -16.53
CA ALA A 205 -6.97 10.71 -17.56
C ALA A 205 -7.04 9.18 -17.49
N ARG A 206 -5.91 8.52 -17.17
CA ARG A 206 -5.86 7.05 -16.98
C ARG A 206 -6.32 6.63 -15.59
N HIS A 207 -6.09 7.48 -14.60
CA HIS A 207 -6.33 7.22 -13.20
C HIS A 207 -7.80 7.35 -12.79
N ALA A 208 -8.49 8.39 -13.28
CA ALA A 208 -9.81 8.79 -12.82
C ALA A 208 -10.85 7.67 -12.86
N PRO A 209 -10.95 6.82 -13.91
CA PRO A 209 -11.93 5.74 -13.95
C PRO A 209 -11.73 4.71 -12.84
N HIS A 210 -10.47 4.36 -12.53
CA HIS A 210 -10.15 3.45 -11.44
C HIS A 210 -10.42 4.12 -10.08
N CYS A 211 -9.97 5.37 -9.92
CA CYS A 211 -10.15 6.11 -8.69
C CYS A 211 -11.63 6.25 -8.32
N ALA A 212 -12.50 6.62 -9.27
CA ALA A 212 -13.94 6.72 -9.07
C ALA A 212 -14.57 5.40 -8.60
N LYS A 213 -14.19 4.26 -9.20
CA LYS A 213 -14.67 2.93 -8.78
C LYS A 213 -14.28 2.60 -7.35
N VAL A 214 -13.04 2.92 -6.95
CA VAL A 214 -12.55 2.69 -5.58
C VAL A 214 -13.25 3.63 -4.61
N HIS A 215 -13.47 4.89 -4.98
CA HIS A 215 -14.23 5.84 -4.17
C HIS A 215 -15.67 5.39 -3.95
N ALA A 216 -16.39 5.01 -5.00
CA ALA A 216 -17.77 4.52 -4.88
C ALA A 216 -17.86 3.26 -4.01
N LYS A 217 -16.87 2.35 -4.10
CA LYS A 217 -16.88 1.09 -3.34
C LYS A 217 -16.46 1.25 -1.88
N TYR A 218 -15.60 2.21 -1.57
CA TYR A 218 -14.94 2.34 -0.27
C TYR A 218 -15.04 3.75 0.33
N GLU A 219 -16.09 4.49 -0.01
CA GLU A 219 -16.33 5.88 0.38
C GLU A 219 -16.07 6.12 1.87
N PHE A 220 -16.64 5.27 2.74
CA PHE A 220 -16.46 5.37 4.19
C PHE A 220 -14.99 5.30 4.61
N ALA A 221 -14.24 4.34 4.07
CA ALA A 221 -12.82 4.16 4.41
C ALA A 221 -11.97 5.33 3.89
N ILE A 222 -12.37 5.95 2.78
CA ILE A 222 -11.71 7.13 2.23
C ILE A 222 -12.01 8.38 3.07
N ALA A 223 -13.25 8.55 3.54
CA ALA A 223 -13.60 9.59 4.50
C ALA A 223 -12.80 9.44 5.81
N LEU A 224 -12.65 8.20 6.29
CA LEU A 224 -11.84 7.87 7.46
C LEU A 224 -10.34 8.18 7.24
N THR A 225 -9.82 7.91 6.05
CA THR A 225 -8.44 8.28 5.64
C THR A 225 -8.26 9.79 5.69
N THR A 226 -9.22 10.54 5.14
CA THR A 226 -9.18 12.00 5.09
C THR A 226 -9.19 12.59 6.50
N ARG A 227 -10.12 12.16 7.36
CA ARG A 227 -10.19 12.60 8.77
C ARG A 227 -8.93 12.27 9.56
N TYR A 228 -8.36 11.09 9.35
CA TYR A 228 -7.10 10.70 9.98
C TYR A 228 -5.98 11.68 9.66
N TRP A 229 -5.78 12.02 8.38
CA TRP A 229 -4.72 12.94 8.00
C TRP A 229 -5.01 14.39 8.40
N GLN A 230 -6.26 14.82 8.37
CA GLN A 230 -6.67 16.14 8.90
C GLN A 230 -6.37 16.28 10.38
N SER A 231 -6.60 15.24 11.20
CA SER A 231 -6.29 15.27 12.64
C SER A 231 -4.79 15.35 12.96
N LEU A 232 -3.93 15.07 11.99
CA LEU A 232 -2.48 15.13 12.12
C LEU A 232 -1.89 16.39 11.47
N ALA A 233 -2.69 17.15 10.72
CA ALA A 233 -2.26 18.40 10.15
C ALA A 233 -2.00 19.42 11.30
N PRO A 234 -0.92 20.21 11.23
CA PRO A 234 -0.74 21.31 12.17
C PRO A 234 -1.97 22.23 12.12
N PRO A 235 -2.41 22.82 13.24
CA PRO A 235 -3.45 23.85 13.18
C PRO A 235 -2.99 24.96 12.23
N GLU A 236 -3.90 25.44 11.38
CA GLU A 236 -3.65 26.61 10.55
C GLU A 236 -3.16 27.75 11.47
N ARG A 237 -2.00 28.33 11.15
CA ARG A 237 -1.63 29.59 11.79
C ARG A 237 -2.70 30.60 11.35
N PRO A 238 -3.27 31.39 12.27
CA PRO A 238 -4.14 32.48 11.87
C PRO A 238 -3.44 33.29 10.78
N SER A 239 -4.14 33.55 9.68
CA SER A 239 -3.71 34.57 8.73
C SER A 239 -3.52 35.84 9.53
N LEU A 240 -2.30 36.36 9.59
CA LEU A 240 -2.05 37.71 10.07
C LEU A 240 -2.41 38.63 8.90
N ASP A 241 -3.71 38.81 8.68
CA ASP A 241 -4.27 39.92 7.91
C ASP A 241 -4.73 41.00 8.89
#